data_AF-A0A9D5VK67-F1
#
_entry.id   AF-A0A9D5VK67-F1
#
_cell.length_a   1.000
_cell.length_b   1.000
_cell.length_c   1.000
_cell.angle_alpha   90.00
_cell.angle_beta   90.00
_cell.angle_gamma   90.00
#
_symmetry.space_group_name_H-M   'P 1'
#
loop_
_entity.id
_entity.type
_entity.pdbx_description
1 polymer ?
#
loop_
_entity_poly.entity_id
_entity_poly.type
_entity_poly.pdbx_seq_one_letter_code
_entity_poly.pdbx_strand_id
1 'polypeptide(L)'
;MKTYLLILLITSLLMLVLPALGHAWPIASATIQHLDSKNFGQRWSQVFSNEDANIKLLMQTLSRSKTGTTLLKLASKKANTHTNDLLEHMIKSGAHSASDATIIRKTRNNTSSSASANSDQLKIDYRYSITIDREASIYTATLDLAHELTHFVFRQELNPYSKDFTLKNFITSIIEGPGGEASAYYIECKVWHELFRSQYPNKYLCEELTFSGNSSLKVVASEFYSLGDYYDDFMALISKFGLRPSDFPLIDRHTSPFISAVSDIPYPLAAAKDFIRLWKKSCQNDLKMQISTRGSAQLPQEHFDRCKDLLLGI
;
A
#
# COMPACT_ATOMS: atom_id res chain seq x y z
N MET A 1 -58.24 -38.69 -7.54
CA MET A 1 -56.88 -38.92 -6.99
C MET A 1 -55.75 -38.24 -7.77
N LYS A 2 -55.81 -38.13 -9.10
CA LYS A 2 -54.71 -37.53 -9.90
C LYS A 2 -54.55 -36.01 -9.77
N THR A 3 -55.58 -35.27 -9.37
CA THR A 3 -55.55 -33.80 -9.22
C THR A 3 -54.92 -33.32 -7.91
N TYR A 4 -55.05 -34.08 -6.82
CA TYR A 4 -54.45 -33.71 -5.53
C TYR A 4 -52.93 -33.91 -5.49
N LEU A 5 -52.40 -34.86 -6.27
CA LEU A 5 -50.96 -35.12 -6.34
C LEU A 5 -50.21 -34.01 -7.09
N LEU A 6 -50.85 -33.36 -8.06
CA LEU A 6 -50.25 -32.26 -8.84
C LEU A 6 -50.17 -30.97 -8.01
N ILE A 7 -51.16 -30.71 -7.15
CA ILE A 7 -51.19 -29.52 -6.28
C ILE A 7 -50.11 -29.63 -5.17
N LEU A 8 -49.88 -30.82 -4.62
CA LEU A 8 -48.83 -31.07 -3.63
C LEU A 8 -47.40 -31.00 -4.21
N LEU A 9 -47.22 -31.34 -5.49
CA LEU A 9 -45.93 -31.20 -6.18
C LEU A 9 -45.60 -29.73 -6.52
N ILE A 10 -46.60 -28.92 -6.84
CA ILE A 10 -46.41 -27.49 -7.13
C ILE A 10 -46.12 -26.69 -5.85
N THR A 11 -46.72 -27.03 -4.70
CA THR A 11 -46.42 -26.35 -3.43
C THR A 11 -45.06 -26.74 -2.85
N SER A 12 -44.57 -27.96 -3.09
CA SER A 12 -43.24 -28.40 -2.65
C SER A 12 -42.11 -27.78 -3.49
N LEU A 13 -42.33 -27.58 -4.80
CA LEU A 13 -41.34 -26.95 -5.68
C LEU A 13 -41.23 -25.43 -5.48
N LEU A 14 -42.29 -24.77 -5.00
CA LEU A 14 -42.30 -23.32 -4.73
C LEU A 14 -41.57 -22.92 -3.43
N MET A 15 -41.30 -23.88 -2.53
CA MET A 15 -40.52 -23.65 -1.29
C MET A 15 -39.02 -23.86 -1.46
N LEU A 16 -38.56 -24.32 -2.63
CA LEU A 16 -37.14 -24.54 -2.93
C LEU A 16 -36.51 -23.45 -3.82
N VAL A 17 -37.31 -22.46 -4.24
CA VAL A 17 -36.86 -21.40 -5.15
C VAL A 17 -37.36 -20.04 -4.66
N LEU A 18 -36.91 -19.61 -3.48
CA LEU A 18 -36.90 -18.23 -3.01
C LEU A 18 -35.77 -18.11 -1.97
N PRO A 19 -35.06 -16.97 -1.92
CA PRO A 19 -33.68 -16.89 -2.38
C PRO A 19 -32.70 -17.06 -1.23
N ALA A 20 -31.44 -17.32 -1.58
CA ALA A 20 -30.31 -16.74 -0.86
C ALA A 20 -30.48 -15.21 -0.85
N LEU A 21 -31.33 -14.72 0.05
CA LEU A 21 -31.29 -13.36 0.56
C LEU A 21 -29.97 -13.29 1.32
N GLY A 22 -28.92 -13.02 0.54
CA GLY A 22 -27.70 -12.46 1.06
C GLY A 22 -28.12 -11.39 2.05
N HIS A 23 -27.60 -11.50 3.26
CA HIS A 23 -27.71 -10.46 4.26
C HIS A 23 -26.90 -9.28 3.74
N ALA A 24 -27.44 -8.59 2.72
CA ALA A 24 -27.15 -7.20 2.49
C ALA A 24 -27.72 -6.52 3.71
N TRP A 25 -26.85 -6.30 4.71
CA TRP A 25 -27.18 -5.44 5.82
C TRP A 25 -27.80 -4.16 5.26
N PRO A 26 -28.90 -3.68 5.87
CA PRO A 26 -29.23 -2.28 5.69
C PRO A 26 -28.04 -1.53 6.26
N ILE A 27 -27.18 -1.00 5.39
CA ILE A 27 -26.33 0.12 5.77
C ILE A 27 -27.35 1.12 6.30
N ALA A 28 -27.38 1.30 7.61
CA ALA A 28 -28.09 2.39 8.23
C ALA A 28 -27.48 3.65 7.60
N SER A 29 -28.14 4.09 6.53
CA SER A 29 -27.87 5.31 5.81
C SER A 29 -28.33 6.41 6.74
N ALA A 30 -27.56 6.65 7.80
CA ALA A 30 -27.39 8.00 8.28
C ALA A 30 -26.98 8.76 7.03
N THR A 31 -27.95 9.46 6.45
CA THR A 31 -27.81 10.16 5.20
C THR A 31 -26.67 11.14 5.41
N ILE A 32 -25.47 10.76 4.98
CA ILE A 32 -24.37 11.70 4.80
C ILE A 32 -24.95 12.66 3.79
N GLN A 33 -25.38 13.83 4.30
CA GLN A 33 -25.98 14.89 3.52
C GLN A 33 -25.16 15.04 2.25
N HIS A 34 -25.83 15.18 1.11
CA HIS A 34 -25.20 15.47 -0.17
C HIS A 34 -24.08 16.50 0.06
N LEU A 35 -22.82 16.04 0.04
CA LEU A 35 -21.67 16.92 0.08
C LEU A 35 -21.75 17.78 -1.17
N ASP A 36 -22.19 19.03 -1.00
CA ASP A 36 -22.07 20.02 -2.05
C ASP A 36 -20.57 20.28 -2.27
N SER A 37 -20.22 20.54 -3.52
CA SER A 37 -18.90 20.96 -4.00
C SER A 37 -18.20 21.98 -3.10
N LYS A 38 -18.98 22.88 -2.47
CA LYS A 38 -18.51 23.93 -1.56
C LYS A 38 -17.84 23.41 -0.29
N ASN A 39 -18.08 22.17 0.11
CA ASN A 39 -17.57 21.62 1.37
C ASN A 39 -16.20 20.93 1.21
N PHE A 40 -15.71 20.73 -0.02
CA PHE A 40 -14.48 19.97 -0.23
C PHE A 40 -13.21 20.62 0.33
N GLY A 41 -13.23 21.93 0.59
CA GLY A 41 -12.13 22.65 1.24
C GLY A 41 -12.07 22.50 2.76
N GLN A 42 -13.11 21.96 3.41
CA GLN A 42 -13.11 21.73 4.86
C GLN A 42 -12.16 20.59 5.22
N ARG A 43 -11.57 20.64 6.43
CA ARG A 43 -10.78 19.54 7.00
C ARG A 43 -11.63 18.29 7.20
N TRP A 44 -11.22 17.17 6.62
CA TRP A 44 -12.04 15.94 6.62
C TRP A 44 -12.22 15.36 8.03
N SER A 45 -11.20 15.49 8.88
CA SER A 45 -11.20 14.96 10.25
C SER A 45 -12.13 15.72 11.20
N GLN A 46 -12.67 16.86 10.77
CA GLN A 46 -13.49 17.76 11.58
C GLN A 46 -14.93 17.89 11.07
N VAL A 47 -15.34 17.11 10.06
CA VAL A 47 -16.70 17.16 9.51
C VAL A 47 -17.70 16.58 10.52
N PHE A 48 -17.37 15.42 11.07
CA PHE A 48 -18.10 14.76 12.15
C PHE A 48 -17.23 14.64 13.39
N SER A 49 -17.86 14.52 14.56
CA SER A 49 -17.16 14.26 15.84
C SER A 49 -16.59 12.84 15.94
N ASN A 50 -17.02 11.93 15.05
CA ASN A 50 -16.61 10.54 15.03
C ASN A 50 -15.67 10.27 13.84
N GLU A 51 -14.49 9.73 14.12
CA GLU A 51 -13.48 9.36 13.12
C GLU A 51 -14.03 8.36 12.09
N ASP A 52 -14.78 7.33 12.53
CA ASP A 52 -15.37 6.34 11.61
C ASP A 52 -16.32 6.97 10.60
N ALA A 53 -17.06 8.01 11.02
CA ALA A 53 -17.96 8.75 10.15
C ALA A 53 -17.18 9.58 9.13
N ASN A 54 -16.06 10.18 9.54
CA ASN A 54 -15.15 10.91 8.66
C ASN A 54 -14.44 9.97 7.66
N ILE A 55 -14.05 8.77 8.07
CA ILE A 55 -13.48 7.76 7.16
C ILE A 55 -14.54 7.31 6.13
N LYS A 56 -15.77 7.03 6.58
CA LYS A 56 -16.88 6.69 5.69
C LYS A 56 -17.18 7.80 4.69
N LEU A 57 -17.05 9.07 5.10
CA LEU A 57 -17.17 10.22 4.22
C LEU A 57 -16.16 10.17 3.06
N LEU A 58 -14.88 9.91 3.37
CA LEU A 58 -13.83 9.79 2.36
C LEU A 58 -14.09 8.60 1.42
N MET A 59 -14.42 7.43 1.97
CA MET A 59 -14.71 6.23 1.17
C MET A 59 -15.93 6.43 0.26
N GLN A 60 -16.99 7.06 0.76
CA GLN A 60 -18.17 7.37 -0.05
C GLN A 60 -17.85 8.38 -1.14
N THR A 61 -17.07 9.43 -0.82
CA THR A 61 -16.62 10.41 -1.82
C THR A 61 -15.81 9.72 -2.92
N LEU A 62 -14.84 8.88 -2.54
CA LEU A 62 -14.01 8.11 -3.47
C LEU A 62 -14.86 7.15 -4.33
N SER A 63 -15.91 6.54 -3.78
CA SER A 63 -16.81 5.65 -4.51
C SER A 63 -17.65 6.34 -5.61
N ARG A 64 -17.67 7.67 -5.66
CA ARG A 64 -18.31 8.40 -6.78
C ARG A 64 -17.48 8.32 -8.07
N SER A 65 -16.20 7.93 -7.96
CA SER A 65 -15.31 7.67 -9.08
C SER A 65 -15.41 6.20 -9.49
N LYS A 66 -15.37 5.91 -10.79
CA LYS A 66 -15.29 4.55 -11.32
C LYS A 66 -13.98 3.88 -10.88
N THR A 67 -12.88 4.62 -10.98
CA THR A 67 -11.56 4.18 -10.52
C THR A 67 -11.57 3.95 -9.01
N GLY A 68 -12.07 4.90 -8.23
CA GLY A 68 -12.19 4.81 -6.77
C GLY A 68 -13.06 3.64 -6.29
N THR A 69 -14.21 3.41 -6.93
CA THR A 69 -15.08 2.24 -6.65
C THR A 69 -14.34 0.92 -6.85
N THR A 70 -13.61 0.81 -7.95
CA THR A 70 -12.84 -0.40 -8.26
C THR A 70 -11.75 -0.62 -7.23
N LEU A 71 -11.05 0.46 -6.85
CA LEU A 71 -9.98 0.42 -5.86
C LEU A 71 -10.49 0.01 -4.48
N LEU A 72 -11.59 0.60 -4.00
CA LEU A 72 -12.24 0.23 -2.74
C LEU A 72 -12.64 -1.25 -2.72
N LYS A 73 -13.20 -1.77 -3.82
CA LYS A 73 -13.57 -3.19 -3.93
C LYS A 73 -12.33 -4.10 -3.80
N LEU A 74 -11.23 -3.75 -4.46
CA LEU A 74 -9.98 -4.52 -4.38
C LEU A 74 -9.37 -4.44 -2.97
N ALA A 75 -9.38 -3.26 -2.36
CA ALA A 75 -8.89 -3.04 -1.00
C ALA A 75 -9.70 -3.83 0.03
N SER A 76 -11.05 -3.78 -0.02
CA SER A 76 -11.90 -4.57 0.85
C SER A 76 -11.66 -6.07 0.69
N LYS A 77 -11.45 -6.54 -0.55
CA LYS A 77 -11.07 -7.94 -0.80
C LYS A 77 -9.73 -8.29 -0.15
N LYS A 78 -8.72 -7.42 -0.28
CA LYS A 78 -7.38 -7.66 0.32
C LYS A 78 -7.46 -7.66 1.85
N ALA A 79 -8.15 -6.69 2.45
CA ALA A 79 -8.37 -6.63 3.90
C ALA A 79 -9.01 -7.92 4.43
N ASN A 80 -10.14 -8.33 3.85
CA ASN A 80 -10.82 -9.55 4.28
C ASN A 80 -9.92 -10.80 4.14
N THR A 81 -9.22 -10.95 3.01
CA THR A 81 -8.43 -12.16 2.72
C THR A 81 -7.10 -12.24 3.48
N HIS A 82 -6.45 -11.10 3.76
CA HIS A 82 -5.08 -11.08 4.32
C HIS A 82 -5.06 -10.68 5.80
N THR A 83 -5.97 -9.83 6.27
CA THR A 83 -6.01 -9.36 7.66
C THR A 83 -7.19 -9.90 8.46
N ASN A 84 -8.19 -10.49 7.78
CA ASN A 84 -9.47 -10.88 8.38
C ASN A 84 -10.14 -9.71 9.11
N ASP A 85 -9.99 -8.50 8.56
CA ASP A 85 -10.53 -7.25 9.08
C ASP A 85 -11.34 -6.51 8.02
N LEU A 86 -12.12 -5.52 8.45
CA LEU A 86 -12.80 -4.57 7.59
C LEU A 86 -11.83 -3.48 7.13
N LEU A 87 -12.00 -3.00 5.89
CA LEU A 87 -11.12 -1.98 5.34
C LEU A 87 -11.16 -0.68 6.17
N GLU A 88 -12.34 -0.27 6.64
CA GLU A 88 -12.48 0.93 7.46
C GLU A 88 -11.63 0.90 8.74
N HIS A 89 -11.41 -0.28 9.35
CA HIS A 89 -10.62 -0.39 10.58
C HIS A 89 -9.11 -0.26 10.33
N MET A 90 -8.68 -0.40 9.07
CA MET A 90 -7.30 -0.25 8.67
C MET A 90 -6.93 1.19 8.35
N ILE A 91 -7.92 2.06 8.14
CA ILE A 91 -7.75 3.47 7.81
C ILE A 91 -7.84 4.29 9.10
N LYS A 92 -6.90 5.21 9.32
CA LYS A 92 -6.85 6.08 10.51
C LYS A 92 -6.40 7.48 10.17
N SER A 93 -6.74 8.46 10.99
CA SER A 93 -6.15 9.79 10.90
C SER A 93 -4.70 9.80 11.43
N GLY A 94 -3.84 10.53 10.72
CA GLY A 94 -2.40 10.62 10.99
C GLY A 94 -1.90 12.07 10.98
N ALA A 95 -0.59 12.25 11.15
CA ALA A 95 0.07 13.53 10.86
C ALA A 95 0.43 13.67 9.38
N HIS A 96 0.54 12.55 8.66
CA HIS A 96 0.82 12.46 7.24
C HIS A 96 0.01 11.31 6.65
N SER A 97 -0.23 11.33 5.34
CA SER A 97 -0.80 10.22 4.59
C SER A 97 0.29 9.19 4.29
N ALA A 98 0.03 7.91 4.59
CA ALA A 98 0.97 6.82 4.34
C ALA A 98 0.31 5.44 4.48
N SER A 99 0.81 4.47 3.72
CA SER A 99 0.43 3.06 3.79
C SER A 99 1.64 2.23 4.16
N ASP A 100 1.62 1.69 5.37
CA ASP A 100 2.71 0.91 5.93
C ASP A 100 2.36 -0.57 6.00
N ALA A 101 3.36 -1.41 5.76
CA ALA A 101 3.32 -2.84 6.00
C ALA A 101 4.45 -3.20 6.98
N THR A 102 4.10 -3.52 8.23
CA THR A 102 5.05 -3.97 9.23
C THR A 102 5.29 -5.47 9.10
N ILE A 103 6.55 -5.86 8.90
CA ILE A 103 6.99 -7.25 8.81
C ILE A 103 7.07 -7.86 10.21
N ILE A 104 6.26 -8.89 10.46
CA ILE A 104 6.27 -9.69 11.68
C ILE A 104 6.83 -11.07 11.36
N ARG A 105 8.03 -11.33 11.86
CA ARG A 105 8.64 -12.67 11.81
C ARG A 105 8.06 -13.54 12.92
N LYS A 106 7.44 -14.67 12.56
CA LYS A 106 7.04 -15.72 13.50
C LYS A 106 7.99 -16.90 13.33
N THR A 107 8.79 -17.19 14.35
CA THR A 107 9.52 -18.45 14.47
C THR A 107 8.56 -19.51 15.01
N ARG A 108 8.44 -20.64 14.32
CA ARG A 108 7.64 -21.76 14.82
C ARG A 108 8.45 -22.42 15.95
N ASN A 109 8.10 -22.16 17.21
CA ASN A 109 8.64 -22.94 18.32
C ASN A 109 8.01 -24.34 18.24
N ASN A 110 8.78 -25.34 17.80
CA ASN A 110 8.37 -26.73 17.89
C ASN A 110 8.44 -27.19 19.37
N THR A 111 7.56 -26.67 20.22
CA THR A 111 7.18 -27.36 21.46
C THR A 111 6.13 -28.41 21.11
N SER A 112 6.56 -29.41 20.35
CA SER A 112 5.84 -30.68 20.15
C SER A 112 6.89 -31.68 19.71
N SER A 113 7.32 -32.47 20.69
CA SER A 113 8.10 -33.69 20.57
C SER A 113 7.70 -34.50 19.35
N SER A 114 8.47 -34.38 18.26
CA SER A 114 8.63 -35.37 17.19
C SER A 114 9.77 -34.91 16.30
N ALA A 115 10.86 -35.69 16.32
CA ALA A 115 12.03 -35.50 15.49
C ALA A 115 11.65 -35.53 14.01
N SER A 116 11.64 -34.35 13.39
CA SER A 116 11.78 -34.17 11.95
C SER A 116 12.64 -32.94 11.75
N ALA A 117 13.95 -33.19 11.66
CA ALA A 117 14.91 -32.21 11.20
C ALA A 117 14.66 -31.95 9.72
N ASN A 118 13.80 -30.98 9.37
CA ASN A 118 13.85 -30.32 8.08
C ASN A 118 13.13 -28.96 8.10
N SER A 119 13.96 -27.91 8.03
CA SER A 119 13.69 -26.48 7.93
C SER A 119 12.76 -25.87 8.98
N ASP A 120 13.33 -25.07 9.88
CA ASP A 120 12.62 -23.98 10.53
C ASP A 120 12.09 -23.03 9.45
N GLN A 121 10.89 -23.27 8.93
CA GLN A 121 10.24 -22.38 7.99
C GLN A 121 9.88 -21.08 8.71
N LEU A 122 10.66 -20.05 8.41
CA LEU A 122 10.41 -18.68 8.82
C LEU A 122 9.07 -18.22 8.22
N LYS A 123 8.04 -18.08 9.05
CA LYS A 123 6.77 -17.51 8.60
C LYS A 123 6.85 -15.99 8.74
N ILE A 124 6.75 -15.29 7.62
CA ILE A 124 6.57 -13.84 7.59
C ILE A 124 5.07 -13.55 7.60
N ASP A 125 4.67 -12.63 8.46
CA ASP A 125 3.32 -12.10 8.57
C ASP A 125 3.39 -10.57 8.42
N TYR A 126 2.36 -9.93 7.89
CA TYR A 126 2.38 -8.49 7.63
C TYR A 126 1.21 -7.82 8.34
N ARG A 127 1.49 -6.73 9.07
CA ARG A 127 0.44 -5.85 9.60
C ARG A 127 0.40 -4.58 8.77
N TYR A 128 -0.76 -4.34 8.19
CA TYR A 128 -1.00 -3.20 7.33
C TYR A 128 -1.72 -2.09 8.09
N SER A 129 -1.37 -0.85 7.82
CA SER A 129 -2.09 0.34 8.28
C SER A 129 -2.10 1.40 7.21
N ILE A 130 -3.25 2.05 7.04
CA ILE A 130 -3.44 3.17 6.15
C ILE A 130 -3.69 4.40 7.01
N THR A 131 -2.88 5.42 6.83
CA THR A 131 -3.01 6.69 7.54
C THR A 131 -3.30 7.79 6.53
N ILE A 132 -4.18 8.72 6.89
CA ILE A 132 -4.52 9.90 6.10
C ILE A 132 -4.25 11.14 6.95
N ASP A 133 -3.58 12.15 6.39
CA ASP A 133 -3.29 13.40 7.08
C ASP A 133 -4.59 14.04 7.60
N ARG A 134 -4.70 14.19 8.94
CA ARG A 134 -5.88 14.73 9.59
C ARG A 134 -6.14 16.21 9.24
N GLU A 135 -5.10 16.96 8.86
CA GLU A 135 -5.21 18.39 8.56
C GLU A 135 -5.62 18.66 7.11
N ALA A 136 -5.62 17.62 6.27
CA ALA A 136 -5.99 17.70 4.87
C ALA A 136 -7.47 18.10 4.68
N SER A 137 -7.74 18.79 3.57
CA SER A 137 -9.11 19.03 3.11
C SER A 137 -9.78 17.72 2.67
N ILE A 138 -11.13 17.67 2.59
CA ILE A 138 -11.83 16.49 2.04
C ILE A 138 -11.35 16.19 0.62
N TYR A 139 -11.10 17.22 -0.20
CA TYR A 139 -10.51 17.07 -1.54
C TYR A 139 -9.17 16.33 -1.50
N THR A 140 -8.21 16.87 -0.73
CA THR A 140 -6.85 16.31 -0.61
C THR A 140 -6.91 14.91 -0.01
N ALA A 141 -7.61 14.72 1.11
CA ALA A 141 -7.72 13.44 1.81
C ALA A 141 -8.39 12.34 0.96
N THR A 142 -9.31 12.70 0.06
CA THR A 142 -9.91 11.72 -0.86
C THR A 142 -8.89 11.24 -1.91
N LEU A 143 -8.04 12.15 -2.40
CA LEU A 143 -6.98 11.81 -3.35
C LEU A 143 -5.87 11.01 -2.66
N ASP A 144 -5.44 11.43 -1.48
CA ASP A 144 -4.50 10.69 -0.64
C ASP A 144 -5.05 9.29 -0.33
N LEU A 145 -6.33 9.15 0.00
CA LEU A 145 -6.92 7.83 0.21
C LEU A 145 -6.84 6.95 -1.05
N ALA A 146 -7.02 7.51 -2.24
CA ALA A 146 -6.83 6.77 -3.49
C ALA A 146 -5.35 6.36 -3.71
N HIS A 147 -4.43 7.27 -3.42
CA HIS A 147 -2.99 7.03 -3.47
C HIS A 147 -2.61 5.86 -2.55
N GLU A 148 -2.99 5.97 -1.28
CA GLU A 148 -2.68 5.02 -0.23
C GLU A 148 -3.34 3.66 -0.45
N LEU A 149 -4.60 3.62 -0.88
CA LEU A 149 -5.24 2.36 -1.24
C LEU A 149 -4.55 1.68 -2.45
N THR A 150 -3.92 2.43 -3.34
CA THR A 150 -3.16 1.86 -4.46
C THR A 150 -1.92 1.13 -3.96
N HIS A 151 -1.17 1.74 -3.03
CA HIS A 151 -0.09 1.04 -2.32
C HIS A 151 -0.63 -0.19 -1.61
N PHE A 152 -1.67 -0.03 -0.78
CA PHE A 152 -2.21 -1.13 -0.01
C PHE A 152 -2.63 -2.31 -0.89
N VAL A 153 -3.33 -2.07 -2.00
CA VAL A 153 -3.83 -3.14 -2.88
C VAL A 153 -2.69 -3.82 -3.64
N PHE A 154 -1.86 -3.05 -4.34
CA PHE A 154 -1.00 -3.58 -5.39
C PHE A 154 0.46 -3.76 -4.98
N ARG A 155 0.93 -3.08 -3.92
CA ARG A 155 2.32 -3.16 -3.49
C ARG A 155 2.66 -4.60 -3.11
N GLN A 156 3.75 -5.07 -3.70
CA GLN A 156 4.30 -6.38 -3.37
C GLN A 156 4.90 -6.36 -1.96
N GLU A 157 4.74 -7.47 -1.26
CA GLU A 157 5.30 -7.64 0.08
C GLU A 157 6.83 -7.64 0.03
N LEU A 158 7.44 -6.72 0.79
CA LEU A 158 8.88 -6.58 0.88
C LEU A 158 9.44 -7.65 1.82
N ASN A 159 10.36 -8.47 1.33
CA ASN A 159 11.03 -9.49 2.14
C ASN A 159 12.54 -9.20 2.23
N PRO A 160 13.03 -8.60 3.34
CA PRO A 160 14.45 -8.28 3.49
C PRO A 160 15.35 -9.52 3.55
N TYR A 161 14.78 -10.70 3.78
CA TYR A 161 15.51 -11.97 3.79
C TYR A 161 15.60 -12.60 2.39
N SER A 162 14.97 -12.02 1.37
CA SER A 162 15.07 -12.50 -0.01
C SER A 162 16.43 -12.16 -0.63
N LYS A 163 16.92 -13.03 -1.52
CA LYS A 163 18.09 -12.75 -2.35
C LYS A 163 17.87 -11.56 -3.27
N ASP A 164 16.63 -11.38 -3.72
CA ASP A 164 16.24 -10.30 -4.63
C ASP A 164 16.08 -8.95 -3.93
N PHE A 165 16.16 -8.91 -2.60
CA PHE A 165 16.16 -7.67 -1.82
C PHE A 165 17.53 -6.98 -1.99
N THR A 166 17.68 -6.24 -3.09
CA THR A 166 18.86 -5.43 -3.40
C THR A 166 18.47 -3.96 -3.47
N LEU A 167 19.42 -3.05 -3.29
CA LEU A 167 19.13 -1.60 -3.31
C LEU A 167 18.44 -1.18 -4.63
N LYS A 168 18.95 -1.67 -5.77
CA LYS A 168 18.37 -1.41 -7.10
C LYS A 168 16.92 -1.88 -7.18
N ASN A 169 16.69 -3.17 -6.91
CA ASN A 169 15.35 -3.74 -7.00
C ASN A 169 14.38 -3.07 -6.02
N PHE A 170 14.87 -2.69 -4.83
CA PHE A 170 14.07 -1.97 -3.85
C PHE A 170 13.64 -0.63 -4.40
N ILE A 171 14.57 0.26 -4.79
CA ILE A 171 14.24 1.59 -5.33
C ILE A 171 13.29 1.49 -6.51
N THR A 172 13.60 0.63 -7.49
CA THR A 172 12.72 0.41 -8.65
C THR A 172 11.34 -0.10 -8.25
N SER A 173 11.25 -1.01 -7.27
CA SER A 173 9.94 -1.50 -6.78
C SER A 173 9.13 -0.44 -6.05
N ILE A 174 9.78 0.48 -5.31
CA ILE A 174 9.11 1.58 -4.61
C ILE A 174 8.52 2.55 -5.61
N ILE A 175 9.26 2.90 -6.68
CA ILE A 175 8.83 3.92 -7.64
C ILE A 175 7.95 3.33 -8.74
N GLU A 176 8.43 2.31 -9.44
CA GLU A 176 7.85 1.76 -10.67
C GLU A 176 7.05 0.47 -10.46
N GLY A 177 7.19 -0.17 -9.31
CA GLY A 177 6.53 -1.44 -9.03
C GLY A 177 5.00 -1.34 -9.07
N PRO A 178 4.27 -2.47 -9.18
CA PRO A 178 2.83 -2.48 -8.96
C PRO A 178 2.54 -1.92 -7.56
N GLY A 179 1.71 -0.87 -7.48
CA GLY A 179 1.47 -0.17 -6.22
C GLY A 179 2.67 0.63 -5.71
N GLY A 180 3.64 0.94 -6.56
CA GLY A 180 4.68 1.96 -6.31
C GLY A 180 4.16 3.37 -6.57
N GLU A 181 4.97 4.37 -6.26
CA GLU A 181 4.62 5.80 -6.29
C GLU A 181 4.06 6.24 -7.64
N ALA A 182 4.69 5.83 -8.75
CA ALA A 182 4.23 6.22 -10.09
C ALA A 182 2.83 5.68 -10.40
N SER A 183 2.54 4.45 -9.95
CA SER A 183 1.21 3.85 -10.12
C SER A 183 0.17 4.47 -9.19
N ALA A 184 0.54 4.79 -7.95
CA ALA A 184 -0.32 5.44 -6.97
C ALA A 184 -0.71 6.84 -7.45
N TYR A 185 0.26 7.62 -7.90
CA TYR A 185 0.03 8.95 -8.46
C TYR A 185 -0.82 8.91 -9.74
N TYR A 186 -0.58 7.93 -10.62
CA TYR A 186 -1.41 7.76 -11.82
C TYR A 186 -2.88 7.45 -11.48
N ILE A 187 -3.14 6.61 -10.48
CA ILE A 187 -4.49 6.31 -10.01
C ILE A 187 -5.12 7.53 -9.32
N GLU A 188 -4.34 8.26 -8.51
CA GLU A 188 -4.76 9.53 -7.91
C GLU A 188 -5.21 10.53 -8.98
N CYS A 189 -4.43 10.72 -10.05
CA CYS A 189 -4.80 11.59 -11.18
C CYS A 189 -6.08 11.12 -11.89
N LYS A 190 -6.31 9.81 -12.03
CA LYS A 190 -7.57 9.29 -12.58
C LYS A 190 -8.76 9.65 -11.70
N VAL A 191 -8.65 9.45 -10.39
CA VAL A 191 -9.70 9.80 -9.44
C VAL A 191 -9.95 11.31 -9.46
N TRP A 192 -8.90 12.12 -9.49
CA TRP A 192 -9.01 13.57 -9.63
C TRP A 192 -9.76 13.97 -10.90
N HIS A 193 -9.44 13.35 -12.04
CA HIS A 193 -10.09 13.64 -13.32
C HIS A 193 -11.59 13.33 -13.26
N GLU A 194 -11.95 12.21 -12.64
CA GLU A 194 -13.32 11.73 -12.52
C GLU A 194 -14.16 12.55 -11.51
N LEU A 195 -13.56 13.09 -10.44
CA LEU A 195 -14.30 13.75 -9.35
C LEU A 195 -14.19 15.27 -9.32
N PHE A 196 -13.02 15.81 -9.67
CA PHE A 196 -12.63 17.15 -9.23
C PHE A 196 -12.13 18.07 -10.35
N ARG A 197 -11.87 17.56 -11.56
CA ARG A 197 -11.32 18.34 -12.68
C ARG A 197 -12.08 19.65 -12.97
N SER A 198 -13.41 19.62 -12.88
CA SER A 198 -14.24 20.80 -13.15
C SER A 198 -14.14 21.89 -12.08
N GLN A 199 -13.80 21.51 -10.84
CA GLN A 199 -13.77 22.41 -9.67
C GLN A 199 -12.37 22.92 -9.37
N TYR A 200 -11.35 22.10 -9.64
CA TYR A 200 -9.95 22.39 -9.33
C TYR A 200 -9.11 22.20 -10.58
N PRO A 201 -9.20 23.11 -11.57
CA PRO A 201 -8.35 23.03 -12.77
C PRO A 201 -6.87 23.21 -12.39
N ASN A 202 -5.97 22.61 -13.16
CA ASN A 202 -4.51 22.69 -13.02
C ASN A 202 -3.93 21.92 -11.82
N LYS A 203 -4.25 20.63 -11.68
CA LYS A 203 -3.43 19.74 -10.83
C LYS A 203 -2.18 19.34 -11.61
N TYR A 204 -1.01 19.72 -11.08
CA TYR A 204 0.31 19.48 -11.69
C TYR A 204 0.41 18.05 -12.23
N LEU A 205 0.96 17.90 -13.44
CA LEU A 205 1.12 16.67 -14.24
C LEU A 205 -0.17 15.93 -14.61
N CYS A 206 -1.20 15.87 -13.74
CA CYS A 206 -2.44 15.13 -14.00
C CYS A 206 -3.20 15.59 -15.25
N GLU A 207 -3.06 16.85 -15.65
CA GLU A 207 -3.68 17.36 -16.88
C GLU A 207 -3.02 16.88 -18.17
N GLU A 208 -1.72 16.61 -18.10
CA GLU A 208 -0.89 16.17 -19.23
C GLU A 208 -0.96 14.65 -19.43
N LEU A 209 -1.44 13.91 -18.42
CA LEU A 209 -1.57 12.46 -18.49
C LEU A 209 -2.71 12.05 -19.42
N THR A 210 -2.37 11.19 -20.39
CA THR A 210 -3.36 10.46 -21.17
C THR A 210 -3.68 9.14 -20.48
N PHE A 211 -4.96 8.87 -20.22
CA PHE A 211 -5.37 7.66 -19.48
C PHE A 211 -5.53 6.42 -20.37
N SER A 212 -4.92 6.43 -21.57
CA SER A 212 -4.92 5.36 -22.56
C SER A 212 -3.50 4.80 -22.76
N GLY A 213 -3.21 3.66 -22.13
CA GLY A 213 -1.96 2.91 -22.32
C GLY A 213 -0.86 3.17 -21.26
N ASN A 214 0.29 2.55 -21.47
CA ASN A 214 1.41 2.50 -20.51
C ASN A 214 2.40 3.69 -20.61
N SER A 215 2.28 4.54 -21.62
CA SER A 215 3.19 5.67 -21.83
C SER A 215 3.16 6.66 -20.66
N SER A 216 1.96 6.98 -20.15
CA SER A 216 1.78 7.93 -19.05
C SER A 216 2.41 7.45 -17.74
N LEU A 217 2.45 6.14 -17.47
CA LEU A 217 3.14 5.62 -16.28
C LEU A 217 4.65 5.83 -16.35
N LYS A 218 5.25 5.73 -17.54
CA LYS A 218 6.68 6.01 -17.73
C LYS A 218 7.01 7.48 -17.53
N VAL A 219 6.14 8.37 -18.02
CA VAL A 219 6.27 9.83 -17.81
C VAL A 219 6.18 10.17 -16.33
N VAL A 220 5.19 9.61 -15.62
CA VAL A 220 5.09 9.81 -14.17
C VAL A 220 6.34 9.26 -13.47
N ALA A 221 6.78 8.05 -13.82
CA ALA A 221 7.96 7.45 -13.20
C ALA A 221 9.23 8.27 -13.39
N SER A 222 9.48 8.87 -14.55
CA SER A 222 10.67 9.71 -14.76
C SER A 222 10.72 10.92 -13.84
N GLU A 223 9.57 11.55 -13.56
CA GLU A 223 9.51 12.69 -12.63
C GLU A 223 9.95 12.30 -11.22
N PHE A 224 9.58 11.09 -10.74
CA PHE A 224 10.02 10.58 -9.44
C PHE A 224 11.53 10.33 -9.35
N TYR A 225 12.26 10.24 -10.47
CA TYR A 225 13.71 10.06 -10.49
C TYR A 225 14.51 11.37 -10.54
N SER A 226 13.84 12.51 -10.59
CA SER A 226 14.48 13.82 -10.46
C SER A 226 15.07 13.97 -9.06
N LEU A 227 16.33 14.40 -8.93
CA LEU A 227 17.01 14.50 -7.63
C LEU A 227 17.39 15.92 -7.21
N GLY A 228 17.46 16.86 -8.14
CA GLY A 228 17.93 18.21 -7.88
C GLY A 228 19.29 18.21 -7.18
N ASP A 229 19.36 18.97 -6.09
CA ASP A 229 20.57 19.12 -5.27
C ASP A 229 21.02 17.81 -4.59
N TYR A 230 20.15 16.79 -4.50
CA TYR A 230 20.47 15.49 -3.90
C TYR A 230 21.15 14.52 -4.87
N TYR A 231 21.40 14.92 -6.11
CA TYR A 231 21.97 14.03 -7.13
C TYR A 231 23.32 13.44 -6.69
N ASP A 232 24.23 14.29 -6.22
CA ASP A 232 25.59 13.86 -5.87
C ASP A 232 25.59 12.95 -4.62
N ASP A 233 24.73 13.24 -3.65
CA ASP A 233 24.51 12.39 -2.47
C ASP A 233 24.01 11.00 -2.86
N PHE A 234 23.04 10.94 -3.78
CA PHE A 234 22.51 9.68 -4.28
C PHE A 234 23.57 8.89 -5.04
N MET A 235 24.34 9.54 -5.92
CA MET A 235 25.42 8.89 -6.67
C MET A 235 26.50 8.32 -5.75
N ALA A 236 26.89 9.08 -4.73
CA ALA A 236 27.82 8.62 -3.71
C ALA A 236 27.25 7.43 -2.91
N LEU A 237 25.95 7.44 -2.60
CA LEU A 237 25.29 6.35 -1.90
C LEU A 237 25.28 5.07 -2.74
N ILE A 238 24.79 5.10 -3.98
CA ILE A 238 24.65 3.89 -4.79
C ILE A 238 26.01 3.27 -5.14
N SER A 239 27.06 4.07 -5.25
CA SER A 239 28.43 3.59 -5.47
C SER A 239 28.93 2.72 -4.32
N LYS A 240 28.52 2.98 -3.07
CA LYS A 240 28.86 2.13 -1.92
C LYS A 240 28.22 0.74 -2.00
N PHE A 241 27.12 0.63 -2.74
CA PHE A 241 26.45 -0.65 -3.02
C PHE A 241 26.92 -1.29 -4.33
N GLY A 242 28.00 -0.80 -4.94
CA GLY A 242 28.55 -1.32 -6.20
C GLY A 242 27.68 -1.05 -7.42
N LEU A 243 26.73 -0.11 -7.33
CA LEU A 243 25.86 0.27 -8.44
C LEU A 243 26.46 1.43 -9.23
N ARG A 244 26.07 1.54 -10.51
CA ARG A 244 26.53 2.59 -11.42
C ARG A 244 25.37 3.51 -11.81
N PRO A 245 25.62 4.72 -12.30
CA PRO A 245 24.56 5.60 -12.81
C PRO A 245 23.68 4.92 -13.88
N SER A 246 24.26 4.05 -14.71
CA SER A 246 23.53 3.28 -15.72
C SER A 246 22.48 2.31 -15.15
N ASP A 247 22.54 2.00 -13.85
CA ASP A 247 21.52 1.17 -13.19
C ASP A 247 20.21 1.93 -12.92
N PHE A 248 20.24 3.26 -12.99
CA PHE A 248 19.08 4.15 -12.83
C PHE A 248 19.03 5.17 -13.97
N PRO A 249 18.65 4.76 -15.19
CA PRO A 249 18.77 5.58 -16.39
C PRO A 249 17.85 6.81 -16.42
N LEU A 250 16.86 6.88 -15.53
CA LEU A 250 15.91 7.99 -15.43
C LEU A 250 16.35 9.08 -14.44
N ILE A 251 17.46 8.89 -13.73
CA ILE A 251 17.93 9.86 -12.75
C ILE A 251 18.54 11.06 -13.44
N ASP A 252 18.13 12.25 -12.99
CA ASP A 252 18.67 13.51 -13.45
C ASP A 252 18.86 14.53 -12.31
N ARG A 253 19.43 15.68 -12.66
CA ARG A 253 19.70 16.81 -11.77
C ARG A 253 18.57 17.83 -11.71
N HIS A 254 17.42 17.60 -12.35
CA HIS A 254 16.31 18.52 -12.26
C HIS A 254 15.66 18.42 -10.88
N THR A 255 15.11 19.53 -10.40
CA THR A 255 14.41 19.56 -9.11
C THR A 255 13.15 18.71 -9.21
N SER A 256 13.02 17.73 -8.30
CA SER A 256 11.84 16.89 -8.25
C SER A 256 10.61 17.68 -7.81
N PRO A 257 9.48 17.59 -8.53
CA PRO A 257 8.19 17.99 -8.00
C PRO A 257 7.66 16.98 -6.96
N PHE A 258 8.24 15.78 -6.90
CA PHE A 258 7.83 14.69 -6.01
C PHE A 258 8.85 14.46 -4.90
N ILE A 259 8.44 14.81 -3.68
CA ILE A 259 9.22 14.68 -2.45
C ILE A 259 8.50 13.70 -1.53
N SER A 260 9.25 12.83 -0.86
CA SER A 260 8.70 11.89 0.12
C SER A 260 8.13 12.65 1.31
N ALA A 261 6.83 12.49 1.58
CA ALA A 261 6.13 13.15 2.68
C ALA A 261 6.73 12.84 4.07
N VAL A 262 7.41 11.70 4.22
CA VAL A 262 7.98 11.24 5.49
C VAL A 262 9.39 11.76 5.73
N SER A 263 10.17 11.94 4.66
CA SER A 263 11.61 12.20 4.76
C SER A 263 12.07 13.53 4.15
N ASP A 264 11.14 14.25 3.50
CA ASP A 264 11.36 15.57 2.91
C ASP A 264 12.55 15.61 1.92
N ILE A 265 12.75 14.50 1.20
CA ILE A 265 13.78 14.33 0.16
C ILE A 265 13.20 13.58 -1.05
N PRO A 266 13.86 13.65 -2.23
CA PRO A 266 13.43 12.92 -3.41
C PRO A 266 13.34 11.40 -3.19
N TYR A 267 12.38 10.78 -3.87
CA TYR A 267 12.01 9.38 -3.67
C TYR A 267 13.14 8.36 -3.84
N PRO A 268 14.06 8.47 -4.82
CA PRO A 268 15.14 7.49 -4.94
C PRO A 268 16.04 7.49 -3.71
N LEU A 269 16.34 8.67 -3.17
CA LEU A 269 17.15 8.80 -1.95
C LEU A 269 16.37 8.36 -0.69
N ALA A 270 15.08 8.70 -0.60
CA ALA A 270 14.21 8.21 0.47
C ALA A 270 14.14 6.67 0.50
N ALA A 271 13.87 6.05 -0.65
CA ALA A 271 13.82 4.61 -0.81
C ALA A 271 15.18 3.95 -0.49
N ALA A 272 16.30 4.58 -0.87
CA ALA A 272 17.62 4.09 -0.51
C ALA A 272 17.85 4.08 1.02
N LYS A 273 17.46 5.15 1.71
CA LYS A 273 17.54 5.23 3.18
C LYS A 273 16.64 4.19 3.85
N ASP A 274 15.44 3.96 3.30
CA ASP A 274 14.53 2.92 3.79
C ASP A 274 15.05 1.51 3.59
N PHE A 275 15.66 1.23 2.44
CA PHE A 275 16.36 -0.03 2.19
C PHE A 275 17.41 -0.28 3.26
N ILE A 276 18.29 0.70 3.51
CA ILE A 276 19.36 0.60 4.51
C ILE A 276 18.78 0.37 5.91
N ARG A 277 17.71 1.07 6.26
CA ARG A 277 17.01 0.93 7.55
C ARG A 277 16.44 -0.48 7.73
N LEU A 278 15.72 -0.99 6.73
CA LEU A 278 15.12 -2.33 6.74
C LEU A 278 16.19 -3.42 6.78
N TRP A 279 17.23 -3.27 5.96
CA TRP A 279 18.39 -4.17 5.92
C TRP A 279 19.10 -4.23 7.28
N LYS A 280 19.43 -3.08 7.86
CA LYS A 280 20.06 -3.03 9.19
C LYS A 280 19.18 -3.69 10.25
N LYS A 281 17.86 -3.48 10.19
CA LYS A 281 16.92 -4.06 11.15
C LYS A 281 16.82 -5.58 11.01
N SER A 282 16.79 -6.12 9.79
CA SER A 282 16.77 -7.58 9.57
C SER A 282 18.05 -8.22 10.13
N CYS A 283 19.22 -7.63 9.85
CA CYS A 283 20.50 -8.08 10.38
C CYS A 283 20.57 -8.07 11.92
N GLN A 284 20.09 -6.99 12.56
CA GLN A 284 20.02 -6.91 14.02
C GLN A 284 19.10 -7.98 14.62
N ASN A 285 17.99 -8.28 13.96
CA ASN A 285 17.07 -9.32 14.43
C ASN A 285 17.72 -10.70 14.34
N ASP A 286 18.40 -11.00 13.23
CA ASP A 286 19.14 -12.25 13.06
C ASP A 286 20.21 -12.46 14.13
N LEU A 287 21.02 -11.43 14.39
CA LEU A 287 22.05 -11.48 15.43
C LEU A 287 21.44 -11.79 16.82
N LYS A 288 20.33 -11.14 17.17
CA LYS A 288 19.63 -11.41 18.44
C LYS A 288 19.15 -12.85 18.55
N MET A 289 18.62 -13.43 17.47
CA MET A 289 18.19 -14.83 17.47
C MET A 289 19.36 -15.80 17.61
N GLN A 290 20.47 -15.57 16.91
CA GLN A 290 21.64 -16.43 17.02
C GLN A 290 22.18 -16.49 18.47
N ILE A 291 22.23 -15.34 19.14
CA ILE A 291 22.60 -15.24 20.56
C ILE A 291 21.58 -16.00 21.42
N SER A 292 20.28 -15.83 21.16
CA SER A 292 19.21 -16.44 21.96
C SER A 292 19.10 -17.97 21.80
N THR A 293 19.48 -18.54 20.66
CA THR A 293 19.33 -19.99 20.39
C THR A 293 20.59 -20.82 20.70
N ARG A 294 21.63 -20.22 21.30
CA ARG A 294 22.94 -20.87 21.52
C ARG A 294 23.47 -21.56 20.25
N GLY A 295 23.27 -20.95 19.07
CA GLY A 295 23.74 -21.47 17.79
C GLY A 295 23.03 -22.71 17.25
N SER A 296 21.91 -23.15 17.84
CA SER A 296 21.18 -24.33 17.38
C SER A 296 20.18 -24.06 16.25
N ALA A 297 19.75 -22.81 16.06
CA ALA A 297 18.93 -22.41 14.92
C ALA A 297 19.83 -21.92 13.77
N GLN A 298 19.89 -22.69 12.69
CA GLN A 298 20.58 -22.31 11.46
C GLN A 298 19.77 -21.21 10.76
N LEU A 299 20.20 -19.96 10.91
CA LEU A 299 19.75 -18.87 10.05
C LEU A 299 20.10 -19.20 8.58
N PRO A 300 19.43 -18.61 7.58
CA PRO A 300 19.92 -18.65 6.22
C PRO A 300 21.33 -18.03 6.19
N GLN A 301 22.35 -18.89 6.13
CA GLN A 301 23.77 -18.51 6.26
C GLN A 301 24.13 -17.36 5.30
N GLU A 302 23.52 -17.38 4.12
CA GLU A 302 23.67 -16.37 3.07
C GLU A 302 23.17 -14.97 3.45
N HIS A 303 22.03 -14.81 4.15
CA HIS A 303 21.58 -13.49 4.61
C HIS A 303 22.50 -12.97 5.73
N PHE A 304 22.93 -13.86 6.63
CA PHE A 304 23.87 -13.50 7.69
C PHE A 304 25.23 -13.05 7.15
N ASP A 305 25.73 -13.71 6.09
CA ASP A 305 26.99 -13.31 5.45
C ASP A 305 26.86 -11.94 4.78
N ARG A 306 25.73 -11.64 4.12
CA ARG A 306 25.43 -10.28 3.60
C ARG A 306 25.28 -9.22 4.71
N CYS A 307 24.92 -9.62 5.93
CA CYS A 307 24.82 -8.72 7.07
C CYS A 307 26.17 -8.35 7.68
N LYS A 308 27.22 -9.17 7.50
CA LYS A 308 28.56 -8.89 8.06
C LYS A 308 29.17 -7.64 7.44
N ASP A 309 29.09 -7.49 6.13
CA ASP A 309 29.68 -6.35 5.41
C ASP A 309 29.09 -5.01 5.88
N LEU A 310 27.78 -4.98 6.14
CA LEU A 310 27.05 -3.77 6.52
C LEU A 310 27.17 -3.42 8.01
N LEU A 311 27.34 -4.42 8.89
CA LEU A 311 27.57 -4.19 10.33
C LEU A 311 29.03 -3.85 10.66
N LEU A 312 29.97 -4.22 9.78
CA LEU A 312 31.40 -3.93 9.91
C LEU A 312 31.82 -2.62 9.25
N GLY A 313 30.91 -1.90 8.58
CA GLY A 313 31.14 -0.55 8.09
C GLY A 313 31.96 -0.46 6.81
N ILE A 314 31.69 -1.36 5.85
CA ILE A 314 32.08 -1.15 4.44
C ILE A 314 30.96 -0.38 3.74
#